data_AF-A0A9W9H7G4-F1
#
_entry.id   AF-A0A9W9H7G4-F1
#
_cell.length_a   1.000
_cell.length_b   1.000
_cell.length_c   1.000
_cell.angle_alpha   90.00
_cell.angle_beta   90.00
_cell.angle_gamma   90.00
#
_symmetry.space_group_name_H-M   'P 1'
#
loop_
_entity.id
_entity.type
_entity.pdbx_description
1 polymer ?
#
loop_
_entity_poly.entity_id
_entity_poly.type
_entity_poly.pdbx_seq_one_letter_code
_entity_poly.pdbx_strand_id
1 'polypeptide(L)'
;MGFHCSEINIGQLCRQRLGPENVSIIGCGTHTGTVAAAREWDEDMEIINVRPSRDDSWERMAHDTGVERFLLDLRRGHHDPGLRAAFSEENRLQRFIGVIYKPKTEKSSHYSQAFLHKQFDGFIFFDHTEAVKSLEKIQPATALGRGETYPFGL
;
A
#
# COMPACT_ATOMS: atom_id res chain seq x y z
N MET A 1 5.71 -2.36 8.56
CA MET A 1 6.98 -1.90 7.97
C MET A 1 7.95 -1.57 9.08
N GLY A 2 9.25 -1.77 8.85
CA GLY A 2 10.31 -1.31 9.76
C GLY A 2 10.74 -2.27 10.86
N PHE A 3 10.04 -3.39 11.10
CA PHE A 3 10.40 -4.33 12.18
C PHE A 3 11.82 -4.90 12.06
N HIS A 4 12.32 -5.07 10.84
CA HIS A 4 13.67 -5.59 10.58
C HIS A 4 14.73 -4.51 10.38
N CYS A 5 14.33 -3.27 10.05
CA CYS A 5 15.25 -2.20 9.67
C CYS A 5 15.34 -1.06 10.69
N SER A 6 14.69 -1.17 11.85
CA SER A 6 14.62 -0.12 12.89
C SER A 6 14.11 1.23 12.35
N GLU A 7 13.27 1.19 11.33
CA GLU A 7 12.70 2.38 10.70
C GLU A 7 11.38 2.75 11.38
N ILE A 8 11.17 4.06 11.52
CA ILE A 8 9.92 4.63 12.06
C ILE A 8 9.09 5.15 10.90
N ASN A 9 7.80 4.79 10.85
CA ASN A 9 6.87 5.32 9.87
C ASN A 9 6.01 6.46 10.45
N ILE A 10 5.50 7.33 9.58
CA ILE A 10 4.69 8.49 9.99
C ILE A 10 3.42 8.09 10.76
N GLY A 11 2.77 6.99 10.38
CA GLY A 11 1.57 6.50 11.07
C GLY A 11 1.84 6.11 12.52
N GLN A 12 3.01 5.52 12.79
CA GLN A 12 3.49 5.23 14.14
C GLN A 12 3.69 6.52 14.95
N LEU A 13 4.35 7.53 14.38
CA LEU A 13 4.55 8.81 15.04
C LEU A 13 3.23 9.52 15.33
N CYS A 14 2.30 9.52 14.38
CA CYS A 14 0.96 10.07 14.56
C CYS A 14 0.25 9.42 15.74
N ARG A 15 0.25 8.08 15.83
CA ARG A 15 -0.34 7.35 16.97
C ARG A 15 0.33 7.68 18.30
N GLN A 16 1.67 7.74 18.33
CA GLN A 16 2.41 8.09 19.54
C GLN A 16 2.08 9.51 20.02
N ARG A 17 1.86 10.45 19.10
CA ARG A 17 1.65 11.86 19.43
C ARG A 17 0.20 12.24 19.71
N LEU A 18 -0.74 11.59 19.03
CA LEU A 18 -2.17 11.94 19.04
C LEU A 18 -3.05 10.90 19.78
N GLY A 19 -2.50 9.73 20.11
CA GLY A 19 -3.24 8.62 20.73
C GLY A 19 -3.80 7.64 19.68
N PRO A 20 -3.78 6.32 19.93
CA PRO A 20 -4.21 5.31 18.98
C PRO A 20 -5.71 5.39 18.65
N GLU A 21 -6.54 5.82 19.59
CA GLU A 21 -7.97 6.08 19.39
C GLU A 21 -8.27 7.24 18.43
N ASN A 22 -7.32 8.16 18.22
CA ASN A 22 -7.49 9.33 17.34
C ASN A 22 -6.87 9.15 15.95
N VAL A 23 -6.22 8.01 15.68
CA VAL A 23 -5.49 7.77 14.44
C VAL A 23 -5.82 6.39 13.88
N SER A 24 -6.52 6.38 12.75
CA SER A 24 -6.75 5.15 11.97
C SER A 24 -5.74 5.01 10.83
N ILE A 25 -5.11 3.85 10.71
CA ILE A 25 -4.18 3.52 9.63
C ILE A 25 -4.86 2.53 8.68
N ILE A 26 -5.12 2.96 7.45
CA ILE A 26 -5.78 2.13 6.44
C ILE A 26 -4.76 1.78 5.36
N GLY A 27 -4.59 0.47 5.11
CA GLY A 27 -3.76 -0.05 4.03
C GLY A 27 -4.59 -0.34 2.79
N CYS A 28 -3.96 -0.24 1.61
CA CYS A 28 -4.55 -0.67 0.35
C CYS A 28 -3.70 -1.79 -0.27
N GLY A 29 -4.34 -2.73 -0.94
CA GLY A 29 -3.69 -3.79 -1.71
C GLY A 29 -4.42 -4.11 -2.99
N THR A 30 -3.70 -4.75 -3.91
CA THR A 30 -4.24 -5.20 -5.20
C THR A 30 -3.63 -6.53 -5.60
N HIS A 31 -4.29 -7.32 -6.45
CA HIS A 31 -3.68 -8.51 -7.07
C HIS A 31 -2.98 -8.17 -8.38
N THR A 32 -3.67 -7.53 -9.33
CA THR A 32 -3.15 -7.18 -10.67
C THR A 32 -3.58 -5.79 -11.14
N GLY A 33 -3.23 -5.45 -12.38
CA GLY A 33 -3.70 -4.26 -13.08
C GLY A 33 -2.57 -3.34 -13.48
N THR A 34 -2.75 -2.04 -13.32
CA THR A 34 -1.72 -1.04 -13.67
C THR A 34 -1.48 -0.05 -12.53
N VAL A 35 -0.29 0.52 -12.52
CA VAL A 35 0.14 1.56 -11.59
C VAL A 35 0.88 2.67 -12.35
N ALA A 36 0.74 3.91 -11.90
CA ALA A 36 1.56 5.03 -12.34
C ALA A 36 2.80 5.12 -11.44
N ALA A 37 3.97 4.81 -11.96
CA ALA A 37 5.23 4.81 -11.21
C ALA A 37 6.44 4.98 -12.14
N ALA A 38 7.57 5.43 -11.60
CA ALA A 38 8.86 5.43 -12.29
C ALA A 38 9.60 4.10 -12.09
N ARG A 39 10.64 3.82 -12.88
CA ARG A 39 11.48 2.62 -12.68
C ARG A 39 12.61 2.87 -11.70
N GLU A 40 13.13 4.09 -11.67
CA GLU A 40 14.10 4.58 -10.70
C GLU A 40 13.71 5.96 -10.17
N TRP A 41 14.48 6.46 -9.20
CA TRP A 41 14.37 7.85 -8.78
C TRP A 41 14.75 8.79 -9.92
N ASP A 42 14.08 9.94 -9.97
CA ASP A 42 14.27 11.00 -10.97
C ASP A 42 14.00 10.59 -12.42
N GLU A 43 13.39 9.43 -12.65
CA GLU A 43 12.88 9.02 -13.96
C GLU A 43 11.42 9.42 -14.17
N ASP A 44 11.02 9.48 -15.44
CA ASP A 44 9.64 9.80 -15.83
C ASP A 44 8.64 8.76 -15.33
N MET A 45 7.43 9.22 -15.02
CA MET A 45 6.32 8.34 -14.66
C MET A 45 5.85 7.53 -15.87
N GLU A 46 5.70 6.22 -15.69
CA GLU A 46 5.14 5.30 -16.65
C GLU A 46 3.87 4.63 -16.10
N ILE A 47 3.00 4.17 -17.00
CA ILE A 47 1.95 3.20 -16.67
C ILE A 47 2.56 1.82 -16.77
N ILE A 48 2.71 1.15 -15.63
CA ILE A 48 3.38 -0.16 -15.53
C ILE A 48 2.36 -1.22 -15.13
N ASN A 49 2.38 -2.36 -15.83
CA ASN A 49 1.58 -3.53 -15.47
C ASN A 49 2.07 -4.12 -14.14
N VAL A 50 1.15 -4.23 -13.19
CA VAL A 50 1.38 -4.87 -11.90
C VAL A 50 1.35 -6.38 -12.09
N ARG A 51 2.43 -7.07 -11.68
CA ARG A 51 2.49 -8.54 -11.76
C ARG A 51 1.39 -9.16 -10.87
N PRO A 52 0.86 -10.34 -11.24
CA PRO A 52 0.02 -11.11 -10.34
C PRO A 52 0.72 -11.28 -8.99
N SER A 53 -0.05 -11.13 -7.90
CA SER A 53 0.51 -11.25 -6.56
C SER A 53 1.09 -12.64 -6.31
N ARG A 54 2.13 -12.70 -5.47
CA ARG A 54 2.83 -13.94 -5.16
C ARG A 54 1.97 -14.90 -4.32
N ASP A 55 2.15 -16.19 -4.52
CA ASP A 55 1.44 -17.25 -3.78
C ASP A 55 1.58 -17.14 -2.24
N ASP A 56 2.70 -16.61 -1.77
CA ASP A 56 3.04 -16.42 -0.36
C ASP A 56 2.67 -15.03 0.20
N SER A 57 1.82 -14.28 -0.51
CA SER A 57 1.46 -12.91 -0.15
C SER A 57 0.04 -12.75 0.39
N TRP A 58 -0.19 -11.67 1.14
CA TRP A 58 -1.53 -11.28 1.59
C TRP A 58 -2.46 -10.93 0.44
N GLU A 59 -1.94 -10.30 -0.61
CA GLU A 59 -2.73 -9.96 -1.79
C GLU A 59 -3.22 -11.21 -2.53
N ARG A 60 -2.44 -12.30 -2.50
CA ARG A 60 -2.92 -13.58 -3.06
C ARG A 60 -4.02 -14.18 -2.22
N MET A 61 -3.88 -14.20 -0.89
CA MET A 61 -4.96 -14.67 -0.03
C MET A 61 -6.25 -13.88 -0.29
N ALA A 62 -6.16 -12.56 -0.45
CA ALA A 62 -7.31 -11.72 -0.77
C ALA A 62 -7.91 -12.06 -2.14
N HIS A 63 -7.09 -12.23 -3.18
CA HIS A 63 -7.53 -12.68 -4.51
C HIS A 63 -8.28 -14.03 -4.46
N ASP A 64 -7.72 -14.99 -3.72
CA ASP A 64 -8.26 -16.35 -3.64
C ASP A 64 -9.64 -16.42 -2.94
N THR A 65 -10.07 -15.34 -2.27
CA THR A 65 -11.45 -15.24 -1.77
C THR A 65 -12.50 -15.13 -2.88
N GLY A 66 -12.10 -14.73 -4.09
CA GLY A 66 -13.00 -14.43 -5.21
C GLY A 66 -13.81 -13.15 -5.04
N VAL A 67 -13.55 -12.35 -3.99
CA VAL A 67 -14.24 -11.08 -3.74
C VAL A 67 -13.46 -9.95 -4.40
N GLU A 68 -14.01 -9.36 -5.45
CA GLU A 68 -13.32 -8.33 -6.26
C GLU A 68 -12.87 -7.10 -5.48
N ARG A 69 -13.62 -6.71 -4.45
CA ARG A 69 -13.33 -5.51 -3.63
C ARG A 69 -13.93 -5.64 -2.25
N PHE A 70 -13.14 -5.35 -1.23
CA PHE A 70 -13.61 -5.37 0.15
C PHE A 70 -12.79 -4.44 1.05
N LEU A 71 -13.40 -4.07 2.18
CA LEU A 71 -12.70 -3.50 3.33
C LEU A 71 -12.74 -4.52 4.46
N LEU A 72 -11.57 -4.89 4.96
CA LEU A 72 -11.42 -5.73 6.14
C LEU A 72 -11.08 -4.86 7.34
N ASP A 73 -11.93 -4.87 8.37
CA ASP A 73 -11.68 -4.20 9.64
C ASP A 73 -10.76 -5.07 10.52
N LEU A 74 -9.55 -4.59 10.77
CA LEU A 74 -8.49 -5.28 11.51
C LEU A 74 -8.38 -4.82 12.97
N ARG A 75 -9.28 -3.92 13.41
CA ARG A 75 -9.36 -3.48 14.81
C ARG A 75 -9.81 -4.60 15.73
N ARG A 76 -9.28 -4.61 16.96
CA ARG A 76 -9.65 -5.63 17.97
C ARG A 76 -11.15 -5.56 18.27
N GLY A 77 -11.82 -6.70 18.31
CA GLY A 77 -13.25 -6.79 18.62
C GLY A 77 -14.20 -6.54 17.44
N HIS A 78 -13.68 -6.23 16.26
CA HIS A 78 -14.49 -5.97 15.05
C HIS A 78 -14.54 -7.15 14.06
N HIS A 79 -13.85 -8.25 14.35
CA HIS A 79 -13.86 -9.48 13.57
C HIS A 79 -13.83 -10.70 14.49
N ASP A 80 -14.15 -11.86 13.93
CA ASP A 80 -14.11 -13.13 14.63
C ASP A 80 -12.75 -13.36 15.34
N PRO A 81 -12.72 -13.74 16.64
CA PRO A 81 -11.49 -13.98 17.36
C PRO A 81 -10.59 -15.06 16.72
N GLY A 82 -11.18 -16.08 16.09
CA GLY A 82 -10.46 -17.13 15.36
C GLY A 82 -9.77 -16.58 14.12
N LEU A 83 -10.43 -15.69 13.38
CA LEU A 83 -9.81 -14.98 12.25
C LEU A 83 -8.61 -14.14 12.69
N ARG A 84 -8.69 -13.48 13.84
CA ARG A 84 -7.56 -12.72 14.39
C ARG A 84 -6.36 -13.60 14.73
N ALA A 85 -6.62 -14.78 15.30
CA ALA A 85 -5.59 -15.74 15.63
C ALA A 85 -4.88 -16.23 14.35
N ALA A 86 -5.65 -16.56 13.30
CA ALA A 86 -5.09 -16.94 12.00
C ALA A 86 -4.15 -15.85 11.42
N PHE A 87 -4.56 -14.57 11.45
CA PHE A 87 -3.69 -13.46 11.04
C PHE A 87 -2.42 -13.28 11.89
N SER A 88 -2.40 -13.81 13.11
CA SER A 88 -1.26 -13.70 14.03
C SER A 88 -0.23 -14.79 13.82
N GLU A 89 -0.66 -15.96 13.34
CA GLU A 89 0.19 -17.12 13.07
C GLU A 89 0.86 -17.04 11.69
N GLU A 90 0.22 -16.35 10.74
CA GLU A 90 0.73 -16.25 9.38
C GLU A 90 1.75 -15.12 9.19
N ASN A 91 2.99 -15.49 8.85
CA ASN A 91 4.03 -14.56 8.40
C ASN A 91 4.10 -14.53 6.87
N ARG A 92 3.20 -13.77 6.24
CA ARG A 92 3.14 -13.61 4.79
C ARG A 92 3.83 -12.33 4.31
N LEU A 93 4.19 -12.33 3.04
CA LEU A 93 4.69 -11.14 2.38
C LEU A 93 3.54 -10.17 2.09
N GLN A 94 3.81 -8.88 2.19
CA GLN A 94 2.95 -7.82 1.68
C GLN A 94 3.69 -7.03 0.61
N ARG A 95 2.96 -6.64 -0.44
CA ARG A 95 3.48 -5.81 -1.53
C ARG A 95 3.40 -4.32 -1.18
N PHE A 96 4.49 -3.61 -1.43
CA PHE A 96 4.63 -2.16 -1.26
C PHE A 96 5.15 -1.55 -2.58
N ILE A 97 4.23 -1.15 -3.44
CA ILE A 97 4.53 -0.34 -4.61
C ILE A 97 4.28 1.12 -4.23
N GLY A 98 5.30 1.96 -4.36
CA GLY A 98 5.22 3.40 -4.14
C GLY A 98 5.37 4.16 -5.46
N VAL A 99 6.06 5.29 -5.41
CA VAL A 99 6.40 6.09 -6.60
C VAL A 99 7.35 5.37 -7.57
N ILE A 100 8.01 4.31 -7.12
CA ILE A 100 8.87 3.45 -7.92
C ILE A 100 8.28 2.04 -7.99
N TYR A 101 8.31 1.44 -9.17
CA TYR A 101 7.97 0.02 -9.36
C TYR A 101 8.97 -0.72 -10.25
N LYS A 102 9.54 -1.80 -9.71
CA LYS A 102 10.54 -2.67 -10.36
C LYS A 102 10.01 -4.10 -10.53
N PRO A 103 9.24 -4.42 -11.61
CA PRO A 103 8.64 -5.74 -11.82
C PRO A 103 9.65 -6.90 -11.91
N LYS A 104 10.85 -6.62 -12.44
CA LYS A 104 11.90 -7.63 -12.65
C LYS A 104 12.49 -8.14 -11.33
N THR A 105 12.54 -7.28 -10.31
CA THR A 105 13.10 -7.58 -8.98
C THR A 105 12.04 -7.45 -7.88
N GLU A 106 10.76 -7.60 -8.23
CA GLU A 106 9.63 -7.23 -7.37
C GLU A 106 9.69 -7.85 -5.97
N LYS A 107 10.09 -9.12 -5.86
CA LYS A 107 10.23 -9.79 -4.56
C LYS A 107 11.22 -9.06 -3.62
N SER A 108 12.40 -8.70 -4.12
CA SER A 108 13.42 -8.05 -3.28
C SER A 108 13.19 -6.54 -3.15
N SER A 109 12.51 -5.92 -4.10
CA SER A 109 12.29 -4.46 -4.14
C SER A 109 10.99 -4.02 -3.47
N HIS A 110 9.94 -4.83 -3.51
CA HIS A 110 8.58 -4.43 -3.16
C HIS A 110 7.86 -5.38 -2.22
N TYR A 111 8.47 -6.49 -1.79
CA TYR A 111 7.84 -7.37 -0.81
C TYR A 111 8.60 -7.36 0.51
N SER A 112 7.85 -7.29 1.60
CA SER A 112 8.38 -7.41 2.96
C SER A 112 7.44 -8.27 3.82
N GLN A 113 8.00 -8.91 4.84
CA GLN A 113 7.20 -9.66 5.82
C GLN A 113 6.31 -8.71 6.62
N ALA A 114 5.06 -9.12 6.77
CA ALA A 114 4.02 -8.24 7.25
C ALA A 114 2.97 -9.01 8.05
N PHE A 115 2.61 -8.45 9.20
CA PHE A 115 1.41 -8.85 9.94
C PHE A 115 0.37 -7.75 9.74
N LEU A 116 -0.64 -7.97 8.89
CA LEU A 116 -1.63 -6.93 8.55
C LEU A 116 -2.26 -6.30 9.80
N HIS A 117 -2.70 -7.13 10.75
CA HIS A 117 -3.34 -6.71 12.00
C HIS A 117 -2.44 -5.91 12.97
N LYS A 118 -1.12 -5.88 12.75
CA LYS A 118 -0.17 -5.04 13.51
C LYS A 118 0.12 -3.72 12.81
N GLN A 119 -0.15 -3.63 11.51
CA GLN A 119 0.18 -2.47 10.68
C GLN A 119 -1.02 -1.56 10.47
N PHE A 120 -2.21 -2.14 10.25
CA PHE A 120 -3.39 -1.41 9.84
C PHE A 120 -4.57 -1.67 10.78
N ASP A 121 -5.45 -0.68 10.88
CA ASP A 121 -6.80 -0.81 11.43
C ASP A 121 -7.79 -1.31 10.38
N GLY A 122 -7.50 -1.06 9.11
CA GLY A 122 -8.32 -1.56 8.00
C GLY A 122 -7.48 -1.84 6.77
N PHE A 123 -7.89 -2.82 5.99
CA PHE A 123 -7.26 -3.17 4.72
C PHE A 123 -8.28 -3.15 3.61
N ILE A 124 -8.09 -2.25 2.65
CA ILE A 124 -8.90 -2.14 1.45
C ILE A 124 -8.21 -2.96 0.36
N PHE A 125 -8.96 -3.86 -0.26
CA PHE A 125 -8.47 -4.67 -1.36
C PHE A 125 -9.28 -4.40 -2.62
N PHE A 126 -8.58 -4.35 -3.75
CA PHE A 126 -9.16 -4.36 -5.09
C PHE A 126 -8.44 -5.42 -5.91
N ASP A 127 -9.16 -6.36 -6.48
CA ASP A 127 -8.51 -7.45 -7.22
C ASP A 127 -7.72 -6.97 -8.44
N HIS A 128 -8.27 -5.96 -9.11
CA HIS A 128 -7.66 -5.29 -10.24
C HIS A 128 -7.70 -3.77 -10.04
N THR A 129 -6.56 -3.11 -10.26
CA THR A 129 -6.44 -1.64 -10.19
C THR A 129 -6.08 -1.03 -11.53
N GLU A 130 -6.48 0.22 -11.75
CA GLU A 130 -6.01 1.02 -12.88
C GLU A 130 -5.09 2.14 -12.42
N ALA A 131 -4.07 2.45 -13.23
CA ALA A 131 -3.17 3.55 -12.97
C ALA A 131 -3.96 4.85 -12.87
N VAL A 132 -3.65 5.64 -11.83
CA VAL A 132 -4.23 6.98 -11.68
C VAL A 132 -3.90 7.81 -12.91
N LYS A 133 -4.92 8.46 -13.47
CA LYS A 133 -4.73 9.34 -14.63
C LYS A 133 -4.18 10.67 -14.12
N SER A 134 -2.94 10.97 -14.52
CA SER A 134 -2.39 12.29 -14.20
C SER A 134 -3.20 13.38 -14.90
N LEU A 135 -3.41 14.49 -14.20
CA LEU A 135 -3.89 15.74 -14.81
C LEU A 135 -2.81 16.31 -15.75
N GLU A 136 -1.53 16.12 -15.42
CA GLU A 136 -0.37 16.60 -16.18
C GLU A 136 0.69 15.48 -16.30
N LYS A 137 1.06 15.09 -17.53
CA LYS A 137 2.02 13.98 -17.75
C LYS A 137 3.48 14.42 -17.76
N ILE A 138 3.73 15.71 -17.98
CA ILE A 138 5.04 16.34 -18.04
C ILE A 138 4.95 17.55 -17.12
N GLN A 139 5.88 17.68 -16.17
CA GLN A 139 5.97 18.86 -15.33
C GLN A 139 6.12 20.09 -16.25
N PRO A 140 5.15 21.01 -16.28
CA PRO A 140 5.30 22.21 -17.07
C PRO A 140 6.52 22.99 -16.57
N ALA A 141 7.22 23.67 -17.48
CA ALA A 141 8.35 24.55 -17.14
C ALA A 141 7.86 25.84 -16.46
N THR A 142 7.14 25.69 -15.34
CA THR A 142 6.67 26.75 -14.48
C THR A 142 7.67 26.98 -13.36
N ALA A 143 7.84 28.24 -12.95
CA ALA A 143 8.61 28.54 -11.74
C ALA A 143 8.05 27.72 -10.56
N LEU A 144 8.95 27.09 -9.79
CA LEU A 144 8.64 26.29 -8.60
C LEU A 144 7.56 26.99 -7.75
N GLY A 145 6.47 26.27 -7.47
CA GLY A 145 5.41 26.72 -6.56
C GLY A 145 4.10 27.22 -7.19
N ARG A 146 4.02 27.52 -8.49
CA ARG A 146 2.78 28.10 -9.07
C ARG A 146 1.68 27.07 -9.39
N GLY A 147 2.04 25.81 -9.64
CA GLY A 147 1.10 24.72 -9.98
C GLY A 147 1.08 23.56 -8.97
N GLU A 148 2.08 23.47 -8.09
CA GLU A 148 2.26 22.30 -7.21
C GLU A 148 1.28 22.23 -6.04
N THR A 149 0.52 23.31 -5.80
CA THR A 149 -0.40 23.41 -4.67
C THR A 149 -1.87 23.25 -5.11
N TYR A 150 -2.15 23.08 -6.40
CA TYR A 150 -3.52 22.94 -6.91
C TYR A 150 -4.17 21.59 -6.49
N PRO A 151 -5.49 21.53 -6.19
CA PRO A 151 -6.43 22.65 -6.08
C PRO A 151 -6.48 23.31 -4.70
N PHE A 152 -5.74 22.80 -3.71
CA PHE A 152 -5.92 23.16 -2.31
C PHE A 152 -4.89 24.18 -1.80
N GLY A 153 -4.31 24.96 -2.72
CA GLY A 153 -3.01 25.57 -2.49
C GLY A 153 -2.97 26.62 -1.39
N LEU A 154 -2.44 26.20 -0.25
CA LEU A 154 -2.01 27.05 0.85
C LEU A 154 -0.48 27.18 0.81
#